data_AF-A0A6C7ALJ9-F1
#
_entry.id   AF-A0A6C7ALJ9-F1
#
_cell.length_a   1.000
_cell.length_b   1.000
_cell.length_c   1.000
_cell.angle_alpha   90.00
_cell.angle_beta   90.00
_cell.angle_gamma   90.00
#
_symmetry.space_group_name_H-M   'P 1'
#
loop_
_entity.id
_entity.type
_entity.pdbx_description
1 polymer ?
#
loop_
_entity_poly.entity_id
_entity_poly.type
_entity_poly.pdbx_seq_one_letter_code
_entity_poly.pdbx_strand_id
1 'polypeptide(L)'
;MPSDIPKTRLETEGTTQHTSPLRATCHRVFSLNAGRKAGEQYHLFCTSKSDNSTCLDGPARVVLRDILDNLYNRISSMPRANEIKKGMVLNYNGKLLIVKDIDIQSPTARGAATLYKMRFSDVRTGLKVEERFKGDDIVDTVTLSRRGVDFSYVDGNEYVFMDKEDYTPYTFTKDQIEEELLFMPEGGMPDMQVLTWDGQLLALELPQTVDLEIVETAPGIKGASASARNKPATLSTGLVIQVPEYLSAGEKIRIHIEERRYMGRAD
;
A
#
# COMPACT_ATOMS: atom_id res chain seq x y z
N MET A 1 -24.77 -22.44 19.32
CA MET A 1 -23.85 -22.29 18.17
C MET A 1 -24.64 -22.65 16.92
N PRO A 2 -24.68 -21.80 15.88
CA PRO A 2 -25.52 -22.07 14.72
C PRO A 2 -24.95 -23.23 13.90
N SER A 3 -25.85 -24.00 13.31
CA SER A 3 -25.71 -25.39 12.88
C SER A 3 -25.29 -25.60 11.43
N ASP A 4 -24.77 -24.59 10.74
CA ASP A 4 -24.45 -24.69 9.31
C ASP A 4 -22.94 -24.57 9.05
N ILE A 5 -22.23 -25.68 9.26
CA ILE A 5 -20.83 -25.85 8.83
C ILE A 5 -20.82 -26.85 7.67
N PRO A 6 -20.48 -26.45 6.43
CA PRO A 6 -20.22 -27.41 5.36
C PRO A 6 -18.92 -28.17 5.68
N LYS A 7 -18.99 -29.51 5.67
CA LYS A 7 -17.84 -30.38 5.97
C LYS A 7 -16.78 -30.22 4.87
N THR A 8 -15.68 -29.52 5.16
CA THR A 8 -14.48 -29.49 4.32
C THR A 8 -13.86 -30.90 4.29
N ARG A 9 -13.81 -31.52 3.10
CA ARG A 9 -13.21 -32.86 2.91
C ARG A 9 -11.87 -32.69 2.23
N LEU A 10 -10.78 -32.95 2.96
CA LEU A 10 -9.44 -33.11 2.39
C LEU A 10 -9.36 -34.49 1.74
N GLU A 11 -9.30 -34.55 0.42
CA GLU A 11 -9.06 -35.79 -0.31
C GLU A 11 -7.57 -35.86 -0.69
N THR A 12 -6.95 -37.02 -0.45
CA THR A 12 -5.54 -37.25 -0.79
C THR A 12 -5.46 -37.89 -2.16
N GLU A 13 -4.91 -37.17 -3.15
CA GLU A 13 -4.89 -37.65 -4.54
C GLU A 13 -3.67 -38.52 -4.87
N GLY A 14 -2.65 -38.57 -4.00
CA GLY A 14 -1.50 -39.45 -4.18
C GLY A 14 -0.41 -39.28 -3.14
N THR A 15 0.38 -40.32 -2.92
CA THR A 15 1.61 -40.28 -2.12
C THR A 15 2.71 -40.97 -2.92
N THR A 16 3.75 -40.23 -3.29
CA THR A 16 4.92 -40.79 -3.98
C THR A 16 6.08 -40.81 -2.99
N GLN A 17 6.56 -42.01 -2.66
CA GLN A 17 7.71 -42.20 -1.78
C GLN A 17 8.94 -42.50 -2.62
N HIS A 18 9.95 -41.63 -2.55
CA HIS A 18 11.30 -41.95 -3.00
C HIS A 18 12.16 -42.25 -1.78
N THR A 19 12.59 -43.51 -1.67
CA THR A 19 13.53 -43.94 -0.64
C THR A 19 14.95 -43.91 -1.21
N SER A 20 15.76 -43.02 -0.66
CA SER A 20 17.23 -43.09 -0.77
C SER A 20 17.77 -43.49 0.60
N PRO A 21 18.89 -44.24 0.70
CA PRO A 21 19.34 -44.85 1.96
C PRO A 21 19.75 -43.86 3.06
N LEU A 22 19.73 -42.54 2.80
CA LEU A 22 20.09 -41.50 3.78
C LEU A 22 19.04 -40.37 3.91
N ARG A 23 17.95 -40.38 3.15
CA ARG A 23 16.84 -39.41 3.25
C ARG A 23 15.53 -40.01 2.73
N ALA A 24 14.50 -39.98 3.56
CA ALA A 24 13.11 -40.17 3.13
C ALA A 24 12.48 -38.79 2.88
N THR A 25 12.16 -38.47 1.63
CA THR A 25 11.40 -37.27 1.27
C THR A 25 9.98 -37.71 0.94
N CYS A 26 9.00 -37.28 1.74
CA CYS A 26 7.60 -37.62 1.51
C CYS A 26 6.91 -36.47 0.80
N HIS A 27 6.60 -36.62 -0.49
CA HIS A 27 5.81 -35.66 -1.23
C HIS A 27 4.33 -36.05 -1.14
N ARG A 28 3.52 -35.18 -0.50
CA ARG A 28 2.06 -35.30 -0.51
C ARG A 28 1.46 -34.08 -1.18
N VAL A 29 0.66 -34.33 -2.21
CA VAL A 29 -0.10 -33.31 -2.92
C VAL A 29 -1.51 -33.29 -2.31
N PHE A 30 -1.98 -32.11 -1.93
CA PHE A 30 -3.33 -31.89 -1.43
C PHE A 30 -4.09 -31.02 -2.44
N SER A 31 -5.31 -31.41 -2.77
CA SER A 31 -6.22 -30.62 -3.61
C SER A 31 -7.31 -30.05 -2.71
N LEU A 32 -7.48 -28.72 -2.71
CA LEU A 32 -8.48 -28.04 -1.89
C LEU A 32 -9.67 -27.64 -2.77
N ASN A 33 -10.79 -28.36 -2.65
CA ASN A 33 -12.05 -27.97 -3.26
C ASN A 33 -12.85 -27.07 -2.30
N ALA A 34 -12.55 -25.78 -2.30
CA ALA A 34 -13.44 -24.75 -1.74
C ALA A 34 -14.47 -24.35 -2.82
N GLY A 35 -15.75 -24.22 -2.45
CA GLY A 35 -16.87 -24.19 -3.39
C GLY A 35 -16.80 -23.17 -4.55
N ARG A 36 -17.40 -23.59 -5.69
CA ARG A 36 -17.84 -22.84 -6.90
C ARG A 36 -16.85 -21.97 -7.69
N LYS A 37 -15.58 -21.84 -7.32
CA LYS A 37 -14.53 -21.54 -8.32
C LYS A 37 -13.56 -22.70 -8.38
N ALA A 38 -13.79 -23.57 -9.34
CA ALA A 38 -12.87 -24.64 -9.71
C ALA A 38 -11.57 -24.02 -10.24
N GLY A 39 -10.42 -24.49 -9.76
CA GLY A 39 -9.19 -24.45 -10.56
C GLY A 39 -7.89 -24.04 -9.88
N GLU A 40 -7.85 -23.68 -8.59
CA GLU A 40 -6.57 -23.41 -7.94
C GLU A 40 -6.01 -24.66 -7.26
N GLN A 41 -4.99 -25.25 -7.89
CA GLN A 41 -4.18 -26.31 -7.31
C GLN A 41 -3.07 -25.70 -6.45
N TYR A 42 -3.09 -25.97 -5.14
CA TYR A 42 -2.05 -25.53 -4.21
C TYR A 42 -1.07 -26.67 -3.96
N HIS A 43 0.19 -26.51 -4.38
CA HIS A 43 1.25 -27.46 -4.11
C HIS A 43 1.89 -27.18 -2.74
N LEU A 44 1.51 -27.93 -1.71
CA LEU A 44 2.23 -27.91 -0.43
C LEU A 44 3.40 -28.90 -0.45
N PHE A 45 4.61 -28.40 -0.26
CA PHE A 45 5.80 -29.21 -0.06
C PHE A 45 6.09 -29.34 1.44
N CYS A 46 5.83 -30.51 2.01
CA CYS A 46 6.28 -30.84 3.37
C CYS A 46 7.59 -31.61 3.31
N THR A 47 8.69 -31.01 3.76
CA THR A 47 9.94 -31.74 4.04
C THR A 47 10.04 -32.00 5.54
N SER A 48 9.70 -33.21 5.99
CA SER A 48 10.01 -33.65 7.36
C SER A 48 11.34 -34.41 7.37
N LYS A 49 12.32 -33.93 8.15
CA LYS A 49 13.42 -34.79 8.61
C LYS A 49 12.93 -35.54 9.85
N SER A 50 12.63 -36.82 9.73
CA SER A 50 12.47 -37.68 10.91
C SER A 50 12.94 -39.09 10.63
N ASP A 51 13.93 -39.53 11.40
CA ASP A 51 14.45 -40.90 11.41
C ASP A 51 13.53 -41.82 12.23
N ASN A 52 12.28 -42.03 11.79
CA ASN A 52 11.53 -43.26 12.06
C ASN A 52 10.15 -43.26 11.38
N SER A 53 9.70 -44.45 11.05
CA SER A 53 8.58 -44.81 10.17
C SER A 53 7.16 -44.57 10.71
N THR A 54 6.91 -43.43 11.36
CA THR A 54 5.54 -43.02 11.75
C THR A 54 5.33 -41.54 11.44
N CYS A 55 4.84 -41.24 10.22
CA CYS A 55 4.51 -39.89 9.76
C CYS A 55 3.17 -39.37 10.31
N LEU A 56 2.77 -39.78 11.51
CA LEU A 56 1.54 -39.36 12.16
C LEU A 56 1.93 -38.93 13.57
N ASP A 57 1.56 -37.69 13.95
CA ASP A 57 1.68 -37.09 15.29
C ASP A 57 2.90 -36.21 15.59
N GLY A 58 3.28 -35.34 14.65
CA GLY A 58 4.21 -34.21 14.87
C GLY A 58 3.71 -32.86 14.28
N PRO A 59 4.42 -31.73 14.51
CA PRO A 59 3.93 -30.33 14.42
C PRO A 59 3.39 -29.84 13.06
N ALA A 60 3.38 -30.69 12.03
CA ALA A 60 2.81 -30.40 10.71
C ALA A 60 1.29 -30.13 10.72
N ARG A 61 0.57 -30.59 11.77
CA ARG A 61 -0.88 -30.39 11.92
C ARG A 61 -1.27 -28.96 12.33
N VAL A 62 -0.35 -28.22 12.95
CA VAL A 62 -0.53 -26.83 13.38
C VAL A 62 -0.31 -25.89 12.21
N VAL A 63 0.79 -26.08 11.46
CA VAL A 63 1.14 -25.26 10.28
C VAL A 63 0.05 -25.30 9.20
N LEU A 64 -0.53 -26.47 8.93
CA LEU A 64 -1.62 -26.59 7.95
C LEU A 64 -2.93 -25.95 8.42
N ARG A 65 -3.24 -25.99 9.73
CA ARG A 65 -4.40 -25.27 10.28
C ARG A 65 -4.18 -23.76 10.23
N ASP A 66 -3.01 -23.27 10.61
CA ASP A 66 -2.70 -21.83 10.56
C ASP A 66 -2.70 -21.28 9.12
N ILE A 67 -2.23 -22.07 8.15
CA ILE A 67 -2.30 -21.72 6.72
C ILE A 67 -3.75 -21.73 6.23
N LEU A 68 -4.54 -22.75 6.59
CA LEU A 68 -5.94 -22.86 6.19
C LEU A 68 -6.81 -21.80 6.87
N ASP A 69 -6.55 -21.44 8.12
CA ASP A 69 -7.25 -20.40 8.87
C ASP A 69 -6.88 -19.01 8.33
N ASN A 70 -5.62 -18.77 7.96
CA ASN A 70 -5.21 -17.55 7.25
C ASN A 70 -5.78 -17.44 5.83
N LEU A 71 -5.86 -18.55 5.09
CA LEU A 71 -6.51 -18.58 3.78
C LEU A 71 -8.02 -18.41 3.91
N TYR A 72 -8.65 -19.05 4.89
CA TYR A 72 -10.09 -18.94 5.15
C TYR A 72 -10.48 -17.54 5.63
N ASN A 73 -9.69 -16.91 6.50
CA ASN A 73 -9.93 -15.51 6.90
C ASN A 73 -9.74 -14.54 5.72
N ARG A 74 -8.77 -14.77 4.83
CA ARG A 74 -8.63 -14.00 3.57
C ARG A 74 -9.82 -14.18 2.63
N ILE A 75 -10.32 -15.41 2.47
CA ILE A 75 -11.45 -15.71 1.59
C ILE A 75 -12.79 -15.23 2.19
N SER A 76 -12.94 -15.30 3.52
CA SER A 76 -14.17 -14.93 4.21
C SER A 76 -14.35 -13.41 4.37
N SER A 77 -13.33 -12.61 4.07
CA SER A 77 -13.37 -11.15 4.18
C SER A 77 -13.31 -10.43 2.83
N MET A 78 -13.55 -11.10 1.70
CA MET A 78 -13.58 -10.41 0.40
C MET A 78 -14.95 -9.73 0.22
N PRO A 79 -15.06 -8.40 0.39
CA PRO A 79 -16.32 -7.70 0.22
C PRO A 79 -16.75 -7.72 -1.24
N ARG A 80 -18.04 -7.51 -1.44
CA ARG A 80 -18.59 -7.24 -2.76
C ARG A 80 -18.34 -5.80 -3.16
N ALA A 81 -18.37 -5.50 -4.46
CA ALA A 81 -18.15 -4.15 -4.97
C ALA A 81 -19.15 -3.11 -4.41
N ASN A 82 -20.36 -3.53 -4.04
CA ASN A 82 -21.36 -2.67 -3.40
C ASN A 82 -21.05 -2.32 -1.92
N GLU A 83 -20.16 -3.07 -1.27
CA GLU A 83 -19.74 -2.87 0.13
C GLU A 83 -18.48 -1.99 0.23
N ILE A 84 -17.83 -1.72 -0.90
CA ILE A 84 -16.63 -0.87 -0.98
C ILE A 84 -16.95 0.57 -0.65
N LYS A 85 -16.09 1.17 0.18
CA LYS A 85 -16.18 2.57 0.60
C LYS A 85 -14.96 3.36 0.14
N LYS A 86 -15.14 4.68 0.05
CA LYS A 86 -14.04 5.62 -0.19
C LYS A 86 -12.97 5.44 0.91
N GLY A 87 -11.70 5.46 0.51
CA GLY A 87 -10.55 5.25 1.38
C GLY A 87 -10.13 3.80 1.57
N MET A 88 -10.91 2.80 1.13
CA MET A 88 -10.47 1.41 1.15
C MET A 88 -9.37 1.19 0.10
N VAL A 89 -8.47 0.26 0.38
CA VAL A 89 -7.42 -0.15 -0.56
C VAL A 89 -7.76 -1.51 -1.12
N LEU A 90 -7.64 -1.65 -2.43
CA LEU A 90 -7.93 -2.88 -3.14
C LEU A 90 -6.66 -3.41 -3.80
N ASN A 91 -6.51 -4.71 -3.80
CA ASN A 91 -5.51 -5.38 -4.60
C ASN A 91 -6.16 -5.83 -5.91
N TYR A 92 -5.88 -5.10 -6.99
CA TYR A 92 -6.47 -5.36 -8.30
C TYR A 92 -5.39 -5.39 -9.37
N ASN A 93 -5.33 -6.48 -10.14
CA ASN A 93 -4.29 -6.72 -11.16
C ASN A 93 -2.85 -6.60 -10.60
N GLY A 94 -2.64 -7.02 -9.34
CA GLY A 94 -1.35 -6.93 -8.66
C GLY A 94 -0.93 -5.51 -8.27
N LYS A 95 -1.86 -4.55 -8.31
CA LYS A 95 -1.64 -3.16 -7.88
C LYS A 95 -2.49 -2.86 -6.66
N LEU A 96 -1.92 -2.10 -5.73
CA LEU A 96 -2.64 -1.56 -4.58
C LEU A 96 -3.28 -0.22 -4.96
N LEU A 97 -4.60 -0.20 -4.98
CA LEU A 97 -5.41 0.91 -5.44
C LEU A 97 -6.26 1.47 -4.31
N ILE A 98 -6.06 2.72 -3.91
CA ILE A 98 -6.92 3.39 -2.94
C ILE A 98 -8.14 4.02 -3.61
N VAL A 99 -9.33 3.72 -3.12
CA VAL A 99 -10.59 4.28 -3.63
C VAL A 99 -10.68 5.76 -3.26
N LYS A 100 -10.68 6.64 -4.25
CA LYS A 100 -10.88 8.09 -4.05
C LYS A 100 -12.34 8.47 -4.23
N ASP A 101 -13.02 7.89 -5.22
CA ASP A 101 -14.41 8.22 -5.52
C ASP A 101 -15.18 7.01 -6.07
N ILE A 102 -16.50 7.01 -5.86
CA ILE A 102 -17.40 5.95 -6.29
C ILE A 102 -18.65 6.60 -6.88
N ASP A 103 -18.91 6.32 -8.16
CA ASP A 103 -20.11 6.71 -8.88
C ASP A 103 -21.00 5.47 -9.10
N ILE A 104 -22.24 5.54 -8.63
CA ILE A 104 -23.20 4.44 -8.67
C ILE A 104 -24.19 4.68 -9.81
N GLN A 105 -24.11 3.85 -10.83
CA GLN A 105 -24.96 3.91 -12.01
C GLN A 105 -26.03 2.84 -11.91
N SER A 106 -27.18 3.24 -11.39
CA SER A 106 -28.39 2.39 -11.33
C SER A 106 -29.05 2.35 -12.70
N PRO A 107 -29.20 1.18 -13.33
CA PRO A 107 -29.79 1.09 -14.65
C PRO A 107 -31.30 1.32 -14.60
N THR A 108 -31.83 1.98 -15.63
CA THR A 108 -33.26 2.29 -15.77
C THR A 108 -34.10 1.09 -16.23
N ALA A 109 -33.46 0.07 -16.82
CA ALA A 109 -34.12 -1.14 -17.30
C ALA A 109 -34.28 -2.19 -16.18
N ARG A 110 -35.46 -2.82 -16.09
CA ARG A 110 -35.71 -3.92 -15.16
C ARG A 110 -34.74 -5.08 -15.43
N GLY A 111 -33.94 -5.45 -14.43
CA GLY A 111 -33.05 -6.62 -14.47
C GLY A 111 -31.60 -6.35 -14.89
N ALA A 112 -31.24 -5.10 -15.20
CA ALA A 112 -29.84 -4.74 -15.40
C ALA A 112 -29.12 -4.58 -14.04
N ALA A 113 -27.84 -4.98 -13.98
CA ALA A 113 -27.03 -4.89 -12.77
C ALA A 113 -26.57 -3.44 -12.51
N THR A 114 -26.58 -3.03 -11.25
CA THR A 114 -25.99 -1.75 -10.82
C THR A 114 -24.49 -1.76 -11.08
N LEU A 115 -24.01 -0.72 -11.78
CA LEU A 115 -22.59 -0.54 -12.09
C LEU A 115 -21.96 0.45 -11.11
N TYR A 116 -20.83 0.06 -10.55
CA TYR A 116 -20.02 0.87 -9.66
C TYR A 116 -18.79 1.32 -10.43
N LYS A 117 -18.76 2.60 -10.79
CA LYS A 117 -17.63 3.23 -11.43
C LYS A 117 -16.74 3.81 -10.34
N MET A 118 -15.59 3.20 -10.11
CA MET A 118 -14.68 3.59 -9.04
C MET A 118 -13.46 4.28 -9.60
N ARG A 119 -13.06 5.39 -8.97
CA ARG A 119 -11.82 6.11 -9.26
C ARG A 119 -10.81 5.83 -8.16
N PHE A 120 -9.65 5.40 -8.58
CA PHE A 120 -8.55 4.97 -7.75
C PHE A 120 -7.35 5.90 -7.87
N SER A 121 -6.50 5.86 -6.86
CA SER A 121 -5.10 6.26 -6.96
C SER A 121 -4.25 5.02 -6.70
N ASP A 122 -3.25 4.77 -7.52
CA ASP A 122 -2.22 3.78 -7.22
C ASP A 122 -1.46 4.23 -5.96
N VAL A 123 -1.31 3.34 -4.98
CA VAL A 123 -0.63 3.64 -3.71
C VAL A 123 0.87 3.82 -3.92
N ARG A 124 1.47 3.12 -4.88
CA ARG A 124 2.91 3.18 -5.14
C ARG A 124 3.29 4.30 -6.08
N THR A 125 2.46 4.56 -7.10
CA THR A 125 2.81 5.52 -8.16
C THR A 125 1.95 6.78 -8.17
N GLY A 126 0.92 6.89 -7.32
CA GLY A 126 0.01 8.03 -7.30
C GLY A 126 -0.88 8.18 -8.54
N LEU A 127 -0.80 7.26 -9.51
CA LEU A 127 -1.50 7.37 -10.79
C LEU A 127 -3.00 7.15 -10.60
N LYS A 128 -3.80 8.03 -11.22
CA LYS A 128 -5.25 7.91 -11.20
C LYS A 128 -5.69 6.79 -12.16
N VAL A 129 -6.46 5.84 -11.64
CA VAL A 129 -7.00 4.71 -12.41
C VAL A 129 -8.52 4.70 -12.27
N GLU A 130 -9.25 4.31 -13.31
CA GLU A 130 -10.70 4.24 -13.28
C GLU A 130 -11.14 2.84 -13.72
N GLU A 131 -11.90 2.14 -12.87
CA GLU A 131 -12.41 0.79 -13.18
C GLU A 131 -13.91 0.70 -12.87
N ARG A 132 -14.56 -0.30 -13.47
CA ARG A 132 -16.00 -0.52 -13.33
C ARG A 132 -16.26 -1.93 -12.82
N PHE A 133 -17.08 -2.02 -11.78
CA PHE A 133 -17.47 -3.26 -11.14
C PHE A 133 -18.99 -3.42 -11.18
N LYS A 134 -19.47 -4.66 -11.27
CA LYS A 134 -20.86 -4.99 -10.98
C LYS A 134 -21.03 -5.15 -9.48
N GLY A 135 -22.22 -4.84 -8.95
CA GLY A 135 -22.45 -4.89 -7.50
C GLY A 135 -22.14 -6.24 -6.82
N ASP A 136 -22.25 -7.35 -7.55
CA ASP A 136 -21.95 -8.70 -7.05
C ASP A 136 -20.50 -9.15 -7.27
N ASP A 137 -19.66 -8.33 -7.91
CA ASP A 137 -18.25 -8.67 -8.10
C ASP A 137 -17.53 -8.68 -6.75
N ILE A 138 -16.86 -9.80 -6.46
CA ILE A 138 -16.03 -9.95 -5.25
C ILE A 138 -14.71 -9.24 -5.50
N VAL A 139 -14.29 -8.39 -4.56
CA VAL A 139 -13.06 -7.61 -4.69
C VAL A 139 -12.12 -7.85 -3.51
N ASP A 140 -10.82 -7.98 -3.81
CA ASP A 140 -9.79 -8.18 -2.79
C ASP A 140 -9.46 -6.85 -2.12
N THR A 141 -9.77 -6.73 -0.82
CA THR A 141 -9.48 -5.54 -0.03
C THR A 141 -8.34 -5.77 0.92
N VAL A 142 -7.48 -4.78 1.00
CA VAL A 142 -6.27 -4.79 1.80
C VAL A 142 -6.36 -3.71 2.87
N THR A 143 -5.95 -4.06 4.08
CA THR A 143 -5.73 -3.09 5.15
C THR A 143 -4.28 -2.62 5.12
N LEU A 144 -4.09 -1.32 4.96
CA LEU A 144 -2.78 -0.69 5.07
C LEU A 144 -2.54 -0.23 6.50
N SER A 145 -1.30 -0.37 6.97
CA SER A 145 -0.85 0.16 8.25
C SER A 145 -0.01 1.40 8.03
N ARG A 146 -0.29 2.46 8.79
CA ARG A 146 0.48 3.70 8.81
C ARG A 146 1.29 3.75 10.08
N ARG A 147 2.58 4.00 9.93
CA ARG A 147 3.54 4.11 11.03
C ARG A 147 4.17 5.48 11.01
N GLY A 148 4.15 6.19 12.14
CA GLY A 148 4.84 7.47 12.25
C GLY A 148 6.34 7.26 12.29
N VAL A 149 7.08 8.01 11.48
CA VAL A 149 8.53 7.87 11.37
C VAL A 149 9.24 9.21 11.53
N ASP A 150 10.51 9.17 11.88
CA ASP A 150 11.45 10.28 11.78
C ASP A 150 12.58 9.93 10.80
N PHE A 151 13.07 10.94 10.08
CA PHE A 151 14.25 10.77 9.24
C PHE A 151 15.49 10.52 10.12
N SER A 152 16.31 9.55 9.75
CA SER A 152 17.50 9.17 10.52
C SER A 152 18.79 9.63 9.82
N TYR A 153 19.12 9.04 8.67
CA TYR A 153 20.31 9.38 7.90
C TYR A 153 20.20 8.87 6.45
N VAL A 154 21.16 9.27 5.62
CA VAL A 154 21.36 8.75 4.27
C VAL A 154 22.57 7.83 4.26
N ASP A 155 22.43 6.64 3.69
CA ASP A 155 23.53 5.71 3.39
C ASP A 155 23.66 5.53 1.88
N GLY A 156 24.59 6.28 1.27
CA GLY A 156 24.80 6.26 -0.18
C GLY A 156 23.57 6.73 -0.97
N ASN A 157 22.80 5.78 -1.53
CA ASN A 157 21.57 6.05 -2.29
C ASN A 157 20.29 5.64 -1.52
N GLU A 158 20.44 5.27 -0.26
CA GLU A 158 19.36 4.80 0.61
C GLU A 158 19.07 5.84 1.70
N TYR A 159 17.80 6.10 1.94
CA TYR A 159 17.29 6.98 2.97
C TYR A 159 16.67 6.14 4.07
N VAL A 160 17.16 6.30 5.29
CA VAL A 160 16.74 5.51 6.45
C VAL A 160 15.82 6.35 7.33
N PHE A 161 14.65 5.82 7.62
CA PHE A 161 13.63 6.37 8.50
C PHE A 161 13.42 5.44 9.68
N MET A 162 13.18 6.00 10.86
CA MET A 162 13.03 5.23 12.10
C MET A 162 11.59 5.34 12.59
N ASP A 163 10.97 4.20 12.92
CA ASP A 163 9.67 4.17 13.58
C ASP A 163 9.72 4.89 14.94
N LYS A 164 8.70 5.72 15.24
CA LYS A 164 8.61 6.49 16.49
C LYS A 164 8.29 5.64 17.71
N GLU A 165 7.62 4.50 17.53
CA GLU A 165 7.15 3.65 18.61
C GLU A 165 8.16 2.55 18.93
N ASP A 166 8.60 1.82 17.91
CA ASP A 166 9.38 0.59 18.09
C ASP A 166 10.83 0.69 17.59
N TYR A 167 11.24 1.83 17.04
CA TYR A 167 12.58 2.05 16.48
C TYR A 167 12.95 1.01 15.41
N THR A 168 11.98 0.50 14.67
CA THR A 168 12.23 -0.30 13.47
C THR A 168 12.72 0.61 12.35
N PRO A 169 13.85 0.29 11.68
CA PRO A 169 14.32 1.05 10.53
C PRO A 169 13.54 0.67 9.26
N TYR A 170 13.09 1.68 8.53
CA TYR A 170 12.54 1.57 7.18
C TYR A 170 13.51 2.24 6.19
N THR A 171 13.87 1.52 5.12
CA THR A 171 14.85 1.99 4.15
C THR A 171 14.20 2.17 2.78
N PHE A 172 14.37 3.36 2.21
CA PHE A 172 13.91 3.69 0.85
C PHE A 172 15.10 3.99 -0.04
N THR A 173 15.06 3.53 -1.28
CA THR A 173 16.01 3.99 -2.30
C THR A 173 15.59 5.37 -2.82
N LYS A 174 16.54 6.17 -3.28
CA LYS A 174 16.27 7.51 -3.83
C LYS A 174 15.18 7.51 -4.91
N ASP A 175 15.20 6.52 -5.80
CA ASP A 175 14.25 6.41 -6.92
C ASP A 175 12.80 6.15 -6.44
N GLN A 176 12.61 5.57 -5.25
CA GLN A 176 11.28 5.31 -4.69
C GLN A 176 10.63 6.55 -4.09
N ILE A 177 11.43 7.53 -3.66
CA ILE A 177 10.96 8.70 -2.92
C ILE A 177 11.40 10.02 -3.58
N GLU A 178 11.73 10.00 -4.88
CA GLU A 178 12.28 11.16 -5.59
C GLU A 178 11.36 12.38 -5.49
N GLU A 179 10.05 12.19 -5.57
CA GLU A 179 9.08 13.28 -5.46
C GLU A 179 9.00 13.84 -4.04
N GLU A 180 9.03 12.97 -3.02
CA GLU A 180 8.98 13.33 -1.61
C GLU A 180 10.23 14.09 -1.18
N LEU A 181 11.40 13.72 -1.72
CA LEU A 181 12.67 14.39 -1.46
C LEU A 181 12.68 15.87 -1.87
N LEU A 182 11.86 16.28 -2.86
CA LEU A 182 11.71 17.69 -3.24
C LEU A 182 11.05 18.54 -2.15
N PHE A 183 10.30 17.91 -1.25
CA PHE A 183 9.61 18.60 -0.16
C PHE A 183 10.30 18.37 1.18
N MET A 184 11.20 17.39 1.29
CA MET A 184 11.87 17.03 2.54
C MET A 184 13.15 17.86 2.76
N PRO A 185 13.24 18.68 3.83
CA PRO A 185 14.49 19.31 4.23
C PRO A 185 15.57 18.28 4.55
N GLU A 186 16.84 18.67 4.52
CA GLU A 186 17.98 17.76 4.79
C GLU A 186 17.90 17.02 6.13
N GLY A 187 17.22 17.59 7.13
CA GLY A 187 17.00 16.97 8.45
C GLY A 187 15.69 16.19 8.59
N GLY A 188 14.92 16.01 7.51
CA GLY A 188 13.56 15.49 7.57
C GLY A 188 12.53 16.55 7.99
N MET A 189 11.29 16.10 8.22
CA MET A 189 10.20 16.94 8.69
C MET A 189 9.32 16.17 9.70
N PRO A 190 8.56 16.85 10.58
CA PRO A 190 7.63 16.17 11.48
C PRO A 190 6.48 15.50 10.71
N ASP A 191 5.77 14.61 11.42
CA ASP A 191 4.53 13.97 10.96
C ASP A 191 4.63 13.15 9.65
N MET A 192 5.84 12.73 9.27
CA MET A 192 6.04 11.75 8.21
C MET A 192 5.52 10.38 8.64
N GLN A 193 4.95 9.66 7.67
CA GLN A 193 4.42 8.32 7.90
C GLN A 193 4.93 7.36 6.84
N VAL A 194 5.16 6.13 7.24
CA VAL A 194 5.44 5.02 6.34
C VAL A 194 4.19 4.17 6.20
N LEU A 195 3.85 3.87 4.96
CA LEU A 195 2.75 3.00 4.60
C LEU A 195 3.27 1.58 4.38
N THR A 196 2.71 0.62 5.11
CA THR A 196 3.08 -0.79 5.03
C THR A 196 1.88 -1.68 4.75
N TRP A 197 2.12 -2.80 4.09
CA TRP A 197 1.14 -3.86 3.87
C TRP A 197 1.78 -5.23 4.13
N ASP A 198 1.22 -5.98 5.08
CA ASP A 198 1.70 -7.32 5.45
C ASP A 198 3.22 -7.36 5.76
N GLY A 199 3.71 -6.30 6.43
CA GLY A 199 5.13 -6.10 6.73
C GLY A 199 5.98 -5.60 5.56
N GLN A 200 5.43 -5.50 4.34
CA GLN A 200 6.11 -4.93 3.19
C GLN A 200 6.00 -3.40 3.17
N LEU A 201 7.13 -2.75 2.91
CA LEU A 201 7.23 -1.31 2.74
C LEU A 201 6.62 -0.88 1.40
N LEU A 202 5.71 0.09 1.41
CA LEU A 202 5.02 0.55 0.19
C LEU A 202 5.44 1.96 -0.23
N ALA A 203 5.27 2.94 0.65
CA ALA A 203 5.42 4.36 0.33
C ALA A 203 5.74 5.19 1.58
N LEU A 204 6.35 6.35 1.35
CA LEU A 204 6.52 7.41 2.33
C LEU A 204 5.38 8.43 2.13
N GLU A 205 4.52 8.60 3.13
CA GLU A 205 3.48 9.63 3.15
C GLU A 205 4.02 10.86 3.91
N LEU A 206 4.12 11.98 3.19
CA LEU A 206 4.45 13.29 3.79
C LEU A 206 3.19 13.98 4.34
N PRO A 207 3.32 14.91 5.30
CA PRO A 207 2.22 15.75 5.73
C PRO A 207 1.64 16.60 4.58
N GLN A 208 0.46 17.17 4.79
CA GLN A 208 -0.20 18.00 3.77
C GLN A 208 0.60 19.26 3.40
N THR A 209 1.38 19.76 4.36
CA THR A 209 2.16 20.99 4.20
C THR A 209 3.57 20.86 4.74
N VAL A 210 4.49 21.57 4.10
CA VAL A 210 5.87 21.73 4.58
C VAL A 210 6.25 23.20 4.60
N ASP A 211 7.12 23.57 5.54
CA ASP A 211 7.69 24.90 5.62
C ASP A 211 9.13 24.87 5.10
N LEU A 212 9.40 25.60 4.00
CA LEU A 212 10.72 25.66 3.34
C LEU A 212 11.19 27.11 3.20
N GLU A 213 12.51 27.30 3.20
CA GLU A 213 13.14 28.60 3.01
C GLU A 213 13.37 28.89 1.52
N ILE A 214 13.14 30.14 1.11
CA ILE A 214 13.47 30.64 -0.22
C ILE A 214 14.97 30.93 -0.31
N VAL A 215 15.70 30.17 -1.13
CA VAL A 215 17.14 30.39 -1.35
C VAL A 215 17.39 31.41 -2.45
N GLU A 216 16.57 31.37 -3.51
CA GLU A 216 16.74 32.27 -4.66
C GLU A 216 15.38 32.69 -5.24
N THR A 217 15.22 33.98 -5.55
CA THR A 217 14.06 34.49 -6.29
C THR A 217 14.39 35.79 -7.00
N ALA A 218 13.64 36.10 -8.06
CA ALA A 218 13.82 37.34 -8.80
C ALA A 218 13.52 38.58 -7.93
N PRO A 219 14.26 39.69 -8.10
CA PRO A 219 14.00 40.92 -7.36
C PRO A 219 12.62 41.48 -7.72
N GLY A 220 11.87 41.93 -6.71
CA GLY A 220 10.56 42.55 -6.93
C GLY A 220 10.68 43.88 -7.70
N ILE A 221 9.78 44.13 -8.66
CA ILE A 221 9.79 45.37 -9.43
C ILE A 221 9.06 46.46 -8.62
N LYS A 222 9.82 47.42 -8.09
CA LYS A 222 9.25 48.61 -7.42
C LYS A 222 8.43 49.42 -8.43
N GLY A 223 7.11 49.48 -8.25
CA GLY A 223 6.22 50.37 -9.01
C GLY A 223 5.14 49.68 -9.87
N ALA A 224 5.09 48.35 -9.93
CA ALA A 224 3.92 47.65 -10.44
C ALA A 224 2.79 47.70 -9.40
N SER A 225 1.54 47.93 -9.82
CA SER A 225 0.39 47.85 -8.89
C SER A 225 0.36 46.46 -8.26
N ALA A 226 -0.01 46.38 -6.97
CA ALA A 226 -0.03 45.16 -6.15
C ALA A 226 -1.05 44.09 -6.59
N SER A 227 -1.39 44.02 -7.87
CA SER A 227 -2.30 43.03 -8.44
C SER A 227 -1.57 41.70 -8.61
N ALA A 228 -1.59 40.86 -7.57
CA ALA A 228 -1.41 39.41 -7.57
C ALA A 228 -0.53 38.82 -8.69
N ARG A 229 0.70 39.33 -8.84
CA ARG A 229 1.70 38.71 -9.72
C ARG A 229 2.52 37.72 -8.90
N ASN A 230 2.75 36.57 -9.52
CA ASN A 230 3.59 35.53 -8.97
C ASN A 230 4.93 35.51 -9.72
N LYS A 231 5.98 35.20 -8.99
CA LYS A 231 7.33 34.97 -9.51
C LYS A 231 7.80 33.58 -9.11
N PRO A 232 8.68 32.94 -9.90
CA PRO A 232 9.33 31.70 -9.48
C PRO A 232 10.28 31.97 -8.31
N ALA A 233 10.30 31.05 -7.35
CA ALA A 233 11.26 31.02 -6.25
C ALA A 233 11.79 29.59 -6.08
N THR A 234 13.10 29.48 -5.91
CA THR A 234 13.82 28.24 -5.63
C THR A 234 13.98 28.09 -4.11
N LEU A 235 13.63 26.92 -3.61
CA LEU A 235 13.64 26.60 -2.18
C LEU A 235 14.91 25.85 -1.78
N SER A 236 15.12 25.64 -0.48
CA SER A 236 16.29 24.92 0.07
C SER A 236 16.48 23.51 -0.49
N THR A 237 15.39 22.84 -0.87
CA THR A 237 15.42 21.50 -1.48
C THR A 237 15.67 21.52 -2.99
N GLY A 238 15.76 22.71 -3.62
CA GLY A 238 15.81 22.88 -5.08
C GLY A 238 14.44 22.89 -5.77
N LEU A 239 13.34 22.69 -5.02
CA LEU A 239 11.99 22.82 -5.56
C LEU A 239 11.72 24.27 -6.01
N VAL A 240 11.12 24.44 -7.19
CA VAL A 240 10.71 25.74 -7.73
C VAL A 240 9.20 25.87 -7.69
N ILE A 241 8.69 26.90 -7.00
CA ILE A 241 7.25 27.19 -6.94
C ILE A 241 6.95 28.66 -7.27
N GLN A 242 5.67 28.93 -7.55
CA GLN A 242 5.18 30.29 -7.79
C GLN A 242 4.83 30.95 -6.46
N VAL A 243 5.48 32.07 -6.16
CA VAL A 243 5.29 32.83 -4.92
C VAL A 243 4.95 34.30 -5.23
N PRO A 244 4.20 35.00 -4.37
CA PRO A 244 3.92 36.42 -4.55
C PRO A 244 5.18 37.30 -4.69
N GLU A 245 5.12 38.36 -5.50
CA GLU A 245 6.29 39.22 -5.79
C GLU A 245 6.92 39.90 -4.56
N TYR A 246 6.15 40.11 -3.48
CA TYR A 246 6.61 40.79 -2.27
C TYR A 246 7.56 39.95 -1.40
N LEU A 247 7.67 38.64 -1.65
CA LEU A 247 8.55 37.74 -0.90
C LEU A 247 9.99 37.87 -1.37
N SER A 248 10.94 37.81 -0.44
CA SER A 248 12.38 37.87 -0.72
C SER A 248 13.09 36.56 -0.34
N ALA A 249 14.33 36.40 -0.78
CA ALA A 249 15.17 35.29 -0.33
C ALA A 249 15.43 35.38 1.19
N GLY A 250 15.56 34.23 1.84
CA GLY A 250 15.67 34.09 3.31
C GLY A 250 14.33 34.03 4.04
N GLU A 251 13.19 34.19 3.35
CA GLU A 251 11.88 34.02 3.95
C GLU A 251 11.46 32.55 3.96
N LYS A 252 10.84 32.12 5.07
CA LYS A 252 10.25 30.78 5.21
C LYS A 252 8.78 30.80 4.80
N ILE A 253 8.38 29.86 3.96
CA ILE A 253 7.03 29.79 3.40
C ILE A 253 6.43 28.40 3.60
N ARG A 254 5.11 28.37 3.79
CA ARG A 254 4.32 27.14 3.86
C ARG A 254 3.82 26.74 2.49
N ILE A 255 3.97 25.46 2.16
CA ILE A 255 3.69 24.89 0.84
C ILE A 255 2.74 23.72 1.00
N HIS A 256 1.73 23.64 0.14
CA HIS A 256 0.88 22.46 0.02
C HIS A 256 1.56 21.43 -0.89
N ILE A 257 1.87 20.24 -0.37
CA ILE A 257 2.71 19.25 -1.08
C ILE A 257 2.00 18.71 -2.33
N GLU A 258 0.78 18.18 -2.19
CA GLU A 258 0.00 17.67 -3.34
C GLU A 258 -0.28 18.75 -4.40
N GLU A 259 -0.49 19.98 -3.90
CA GLU A 259 -0.83 21.21 -4.65
C GLU A 259 0.35 21.79 -5.43
N ARG A 260 1.56 21.55 -4.91
CA ARG A 260 2.79 22.30 -5.19
C ARG A 260 2.58 23.83 -5.15
N ARG A 261 1.72 24.30 -4.23
CA ARG A 261 1.31 25.72 -4.14
C ARG A 261 1.76 26.38 -2.85
N TYR A 262 2.10 27.66 -2.94
CA TYR A 262 2.28 28.54 -1.79
C TYR A 262 0.97 28.69 -1.00
N MET A 263 1.03 28.58 0.32
CA MET A 263 -0.11 28.78 1.23
C MET A 263 0.01 30.03 2.08
N GLY A 264 1.22 30.45 2.44
CA GLY A 264 1.45 31.57 3.35
C GLY A 264 2.90 31.66 3.81
N ARG A 265 3.23 32.71 4.56
CA ARG A 265 4.48 32.77 5.31
C ARG A 265 4.42 31.78 6.47
N ALA A 266 5.53 31.12 6.74
CA ALA A 266 5.69 30.27 7.91
C ALA A 266 6.36 31.07 9.03
N ASP A 267 6.08 30.68 10.28
CA ASP A 267 6.67 31.25 11.49
C ASP A 267 8.06 30.66 11.78
#